data_AF-A0A3M2LP69-F1
#
_entry.id   AF-A0A3M2LP69-F1
#
_cell.length_a   1.000
_cell.length_b   1.000
_cell.length_c   1.000
_cell.angle_alpha   90.00
_cell.angle_beta   90.00
_cell.angle_gamma   90.00
#
_symmetry.space_group_name_H-M   'P 1'
#
loop_
_entity.id
_entity.type
_entity.pdbx_description
1 polymer ?
#
loop_
_entity_poly.entity_id
_entity_poly.type
_entity_poly.pdbx_seq_one_letter_code
_entity_poly.pdbx_strand_id
1 'polypeptide(L)'
;MSAADEGRSLGELVASATSELSGLVHDEIALAKAEIRQDVKRALFGSVAGVIAAGLVVFAVPLLSFALAFWLRNWWDLPLAVACVIVAGIYLVLALALALWAKRKLGRISPPERSIRSAKESATVLSRARPRPRENVPNESAPQERAAAGDHAGSSA
;
A
#
# COMPACT_ATOMS: atom_id res chain seq x y z
N MET A 1 -45.58 13.49 2.59
CA MET A 1 -45.24 12.33 3.43
C MET A 1 -46.19 11.20 3.04
N SER A 2 -45.67 10.12 2.44
CA SER A 2 -46.49 8.98 1.99
C SER A 2 -46.68 8.00 3.14
N ALA A 3 -47.81 7.29 3.16
CA ALA A 3 -48.36 6.47 4.25
C ALA A 3 -47.53 5.24 4.71
N ALA A 4 -46.21 5.24 4.48
CA ALA A 4 -45.27 4.18 4.88
C ALA A 4 -44.47 4.52 6.16
N ASP A 5 -44.68 5.69 6.77
CA ASP A 5 -43.85 6.19 7.88
C ASP A 5 -44.37 5.78 9.28
N GLU A 6 -45.64 5.37 9.40
CA GLU A 6 -46.28 5.10 10.70
C GLU A 6 -46.04 3.68 11.27
N GLY A 7 -45.11 2.89 10.70
CA GLY A 7 -44.91 1.49 11.13
C GLY A 7 -43.52 0.90 10.95
N ARG A 8 -42.50 1.67 10.53
CA ARG A 8 -41.15 1.13 10.38
C ARG A 8 -40.47 0.97 11.74
N SER A 9 -40.10 -0.27 12.06
CA SER A 9 -39.37 -0.54 13.29
C SER A 9 -37.99 0.12 13.27
N LEU A 10 -37.48 0.53 14.43
CA LEU A 10 -36.12 1.06 14.59
C LEU A 10 -35.05 0.13 13.99
N GLY A 11 -35.27 -1.18 14.05
CA GLY A 11 -34.39 -2.18 13.43
C GLY A 11 -34.36 -2.08 11.90
N GLU A 12 -35.47 -1.72 11.27
CA GLU A 12 -35.57 -1.57 9.82
C GLU A 12 -34.91 -0.29 9.31
N LEU A 13 -35.01 0.80 10.08
CA LEU A 13 -34.29 2.06 9.80
C LEU A 13 -32.77 1.89 9.92
N VAL A 14 -32.31 1.21 10.98
CA VAL A 14 -30.88 0.91 11.18
C VAL A 14 -30.37 -0.05 10.12
N ALA A 15 -31.15 -1.06 9.75
CA ALA A 15 -30.80 -1.99 8.67
C ALA A 15 -30.67 -1.26 7.32
N SER A 16 -31.60 -0.35 6.99
CA SER A 16 -31.54 0.45 5.77
C SER A 16 -30.32 1.38 5.76
N ALA A 17 -30.05 2.10 6.85
CA ALA A 17 -28.90 2.99 6.96
C ALA A 17 -27.56 2.23 6.86
N THR A 18 -27.47 1.04 7.48
CA THR A 18 -26.28 0.18 7.38
C THR A 18 -26.09 -0.35 5.95
N SER A 19 -27.19 -0.67 5.26
CA SER A 19 -27.15 -1.10 3.87
C SER A 19 -26.65 0.00 2.93
N GLU A 20 -27.11 1.24 3.12
CA GLU A 20 -26.64 2.39 2.32
C GLU A 20 -25.16 2.72 2.58
N LEU A 21 -24.72 2.66 3.83
CA LEU A 21 -23.31 2.84 4.18
C LEU A 21 -22.43 1.72 3.58
N SER A 22 -22.93 0.48 3.57
CA SER A 22 -22.25 -0.66 2.92
C SER A 22 -22.09 -0.43 1.41
N GLY A 23 -23.13 0.13 0.76
CA GLY A 23 -23.09 0.54 -0.64
C GLY A 23 -22.01 1.59 -0.90
N LEU A 24 -21.98 2.66 -0.10
CA LEU A 24 -20.99 3.74 -0.25
C LEU A 24 -19.55 3.24 -0.08
N VAL A 25 -19.30 2.39 0.92
CA VAL A 25 -17.97 1.79 1.14
C VAL A 25 -17.59 0.90 -0.04
N HIS A 26 -18.53 0.14 -0.59
CA HIS A 26 -18.27 -0.70 -1.77
C HIS A 26 -17.89 0.15 -2.99
N ASP A 27 -18.58 1.26 -3.20
CA ASP A 27 -18.32 2.19 -4.30
C ASP A 27 -16.96 2.87 -4.16
N GLU A 28 -16.60 3.32 -2.95
CA GLU A 28 -15.29 3.93 -2.69
C GLU A 28 -14.15 2.94 -2.90
N ILE A 29 -14.34 1.67 -2.51
CA ILE A 29 -13.38 0.59 -2.79
C ILE A 29 -13.30 0.31 -4.29
N ALA A 30 -14.44 0.29 -4.99
CA ALA A 30 -14.47 0.08 -6.44
C ALA A 30 -13.74 1.19 -7.18
N LEU A 31 -13.93 2.44 -6.76
CA LEU A 31 -13.25 3.62 -7.30
C LEU A 31 -11.75 3.57 -7.02
N ALA A 32 -11.35 3.37 -5.76
CA ALA A 32 -9.95 3.25 -5.39
C ALA A 32 -9.25 2.11 -6.15
N LYS A 33 -9.95 0.98 -6.36
CA LYS A 33 -9.45 -0.13 -7.16
C LYS A 33 -9.31 0.24 -8.64
N ALA A 34 -10.21 1.05 -9.18
CA ALA A 34 -10.12 1.55 -10.56
C ALA A 34 -8.93 2.51 -10.72
N GLU A 35 -8.74 3.44 -9.79
CA GLU A 35 -7.62 4.39 -9.78
C GLU A 35 -6.28 3.67 -9.65
N ILE A 36 -6.16 2.74 -8.70
CA ILE A 36 -4.96 1.89 -8.56
C ILE A 36 -4.68 1.11 -9.84
N ARG A 37 -5.70 0.54 -10.49
CA ARG A 37 -5.53 -0.17 -11.77
C ARG A 37 -5.05 0.74 -12.89
N GLN A 38 -5.56 1.98 -12.94
CA GLN A 38 -5.16 2.97 -13.92
C GLN A 38 -3.72 3.42 -13.68
N ASP A 39 -3.35 3.68 -12.42
CA ASP A 39 -1.98 4.02 -12.02
C ASP A 39 -1.02 2.88 -12.31
N VAL A 40 -1.37 1.64 -11.99
CA VAL A 40 -0.55 0.46 -12.31
C VAL A 40 -0.38 0.33 -13.82
N LYS A 41 -1.44 0.47 -14.61
CA LYS A 41 -1.31 0.45 -16.08
C LYS A 41 -0.40 1.56 -16.58
N ARG A 42 -0.57 2.78 -16.08
CA ARG A 42 0.23 3.93 -16.51
C ARG A 42 1.70 3.81 -16.09
N ALA A 43 1.94 3.32 -14.88
CA ALA A 43 3.28 2.99 -14.39
C ALA A 43 3.90 1.85 -15.19
N LEU A 44 3.13 0.84 -15.60
CA LEU A 44 3.61 -0.29 -16.40
C LEU A 44 3.95 0.15 -17.83
N PHE A 45 3.10 0.90 -18.51
CA PHE A 45 3.42 1.41 -19.85
C PHE A 45 4.58 2.42 -19.81
N GLY A 46 4.60 3.29 -18.80
CA GLY A 46 5.71 4.20 -18.57
C GLY A 46 7.02 3.47 -18.27
N SER A 47 6.98 2.37 -17.52
CA SER A 47 8.16 1.58 -17.20
C SER A 47 8.66 0.77 -18.40
N VAL A 48 7.79 0.20 -19.23
CA VAL A 48 8.20 -0.52 -20.45
C VAL A 48 8.93 0.42 -21.40
N ALA A 49 8.37 1.59 -21.70
CA ALA A 49 9.04 2.58 -22.52
C ALA A 49 10.38 3.03 -21.89
N GLY A 50 10.40 3.23 -20.57
CA GLY A 50 11.61 3.58 -19.82
C GLY A 50 12.70 2.51 -19.89
N VAL A 51 12.34 1.22 -19.77
CA VAL A 51 13.27 0.09 -19.86
C VAL A 51 13.82 -0.05 -21.28
N ILE A 52 12.98 0.08 -22.30
CA ILE A 52 13.44 0.04 -23.70
C ILE A 52 14.39 1.20 -23.98
N ALA A 53 14.03 2.42 -23.57
CA ALA A 53 14.89 3.59 -23.74
C ALA A 53 16.23 3.42 -23.00
N ALA A 54 16.20 2.95 -21.75
CA ALA A 54 17.42 2.67 -20.99
C ALA A 54 18.28 1.60 -21.67
N GLY A 55 17.67 0.51 -22.16
CA GLY A 55 18.36 -0.54 -22.91
C GLY A 55 19.01 -0.02 -24.19
N LEU A 56 18.31 0.81 -24.96
CA LEU A 56 18.85 1.46 -26.15
C LEU A 56 20.02 2.39 -25.82
N VAL A 57 19.94 3.17 -24.74
CA VAL A 57 21.05 4.02 -24.29
C VAL A 57 22.27 3.16 -23.91
N VAL A 58 22.07 2.12 -23.11
CA VAL A 58 23.15 1.20 -22.71
C VAL A 58 23.81 0.57 -23.94
N PHE A 59 23.02 0.18 -24.95
CA PHE A 59 23.54 -0.37 -26.20
C PHE A 59 24.23 0.68 -27.10
N ALA A 60 23.71 1.90 -27.14
CA ALA A 60 24.25 2.98 -27.97
C ALA A 60 25.55 3.57 -27.43
N VAL A 61 25.74 3.61 -26.10
CA VAL A 61 26.95 4.16 -25.47
C VAL A 61 28.25 3.58 -26.04
N PRO A 62 28.48 2.26 -26.12
CA PRO A 62 29.72 1.72 -26.68
C PRO A 62 29.88 2.07 -28.17
N LEU A 63 28.80 2.02 -28.97
CA LEU A 63 28.83 2.42 -30.38
C LEU A 63 29.24 3.89 -30.55
N LEU A 64 28.65 4.79 -29.77
CA LEU A 64 28.99 6.21 -29.74
C LEU A 64 30.40 6.46 -29.21
N SER A 65 30.86 5.65 -28.25
CA SER A 65 32.22 5.73 -27.71
C SER A 65 33.25 5.46 -28.80
N PHE A 66 33.06 4.39 -29.59
CA PHE A 66 33.94 4.09 -30.71
C PHE A 66 33.86 5.16 -31.79
N ALA A 67 32.65 5.59 -32.16
CA ALA A 67 32.47 6.65 -33.16
C ALA A 67 33.21 7.95 -32.74
N LEU A 68 33.10 8.34 -31.48
CA LEU A 68 33.77 9.51 -30.93
C LEU A 68 35.29 9.32 -30.89
N ALA A 69 35.79 8.16 -30.48
CA ALA A 69 37.22 7.87 -30.47
C ALA A 69 37.82 7.89 -31.88
N PHE A 70 37.13 7.32 -32.88
CA PHE A 70 37.55 7.40 -34.28
C PHE A 70 37.49 8.82 -34.82
N TRP A 71 36.47 9.59 -34.46
CA TRP A 71 36.36 11.00 -34.84
C TRP A 71 37.52 11.83 -34.26
N LEU A 72 37.83 11.69 -32.96
CA LEU A 72 38.99 12.35 -32.33
C LEU A 72 40.29 11.96 -33.01
N ARG A 73 40.47 10.66 -33.28
CA ARG A 73 41.65 10.16 -33.98
C ARG A 73 41.82 10.81 -35.34
N ASN A 74 40.77 10.89 -36.15
CA ASN A 74 40.87 11.43 -37.51
C ASN A 74 40.97 12.97 -37.54
N TRP A 75 40.36 13.65 -36.58
CA TRP A 75 40.34 15.11 -36.55
C TRP A 75 41.62 15.73 -35.98
N TRP A 76 42.27 15.04 -35.04
CA TRP A 76 43.49 15.50 -34.36
C TRP A 76 44.73 14.62 -34.61
N ASP A 77 44.64 13.64 -35.52
CA ASP A 77 45.71 12.66 -35.80
C ASP A 77 46.24 11.94 -34.55
N LEU A 78 45.35 11.69 -33.58
CA LEU A 78 45.71 11.07 -32.30
C LEU A 78 45.89 9.55 -32.43
N PRO A 79 46.84 8.94 -31.69
CA PRO A 79 46.84 7.50 -31.50
C PRO A 79 45.52 7.03 -30.90
N LEU A 80 44.99 5.89 -31.38
CA LEU A 80 43.69 5.37 -30.95
C LEU A 80 43.60 5.21 -29.42
N ALA A 81 44.70 4.78 -28.78
CA ALA A 81 44.77 4.65 -27.32
C ALA A 81 44.51 5.98 -26.60
N VAL A 82 45.09 7.08 -27.08
CA VAL A 82 44.91 8.42 -26.49
C VAL A 82 43.47 8.90 -26.69
N ALA A 83 42.91 8.72 -27.88
CA ALA A 83 41.51 9.06 -28.15
C ALA A 83 40.54 8.29 -27.22
N CYS A 84 40.76 6.98 -27.02
CA CYS A 84 39.96 6.19 -26.08
C CYS A 84 40.07 6.68 -24.64
N VAL A 85 41.27 7.06 -24.18
CA VAL A 85 41.46 7.62 -22.83
C VAL A 85 40.73 8.95 -22.66
N ILE A 86 40.74 9.81 -23.67
CA ILE A 86 39.98 11.07 -23.64
C ILE A 86 38.48 10.80 -23.52
N VAL A 87 37.94 9.89 -24.35
CA VAL A 87 36.51 9.51 -24.29
C VAL A 87 36.16 8.91 -22.92
N ALA A 88 37.01 8.05 -22.37
CA ALA A 88 36.83 7.51 -21.02
C ALA A 88 36.84 8.63 -19.96
N GLY A 89 37.76 9.59 -20.08
CA GLY A 89 37.85 10.76 -19.22
C GLY A 89 36.56 11.60 -19.25
N ILE A 90 35.97 11.81 -20.42
CA ILE A 90 34.68 12.50 -20.58
C ILE A 90 33.58 11.78 -19.80
N TYR A 91 33.50 10.44 -19.90
CA TYR A 91 32.52 9.68 -19.15
C TYR A 91 32.75 9.71 -17.64
N LEU A 92 33.99 9.73 -17.17
CA LEU A 92 34.29 9.86 -15.74
C LEU A 92 33.84 11.22 -15.19
N VAL A 93 34.10 12.31 -15.93
CA VAL A 93 33.64 13.65 -15.55
C VAL A 93 32.12 13.72 -15.53
N LEU A 94 31.45 13.17 -16.54
CA LEU A 94 29.99 13.10 -16.60
C LEU A 94 29.42 12.28 -15.43
N ALA A 95 29.98 11.11 -15.16
CA ALA A 95 29.57 10.26 -14.05
C ALA A 95 29.72 10.96 -12.69
N LEU A 96 30.83 11.68 -12.47
CA LEU A 96 31.05 12.47 -11.26
C LEU A 96 30.00 13.59 -11.13
N ALA A 97 29.72 14.32 -12.20
CA ALA A 97 28.71 15.38 -12.21
C ALA A 97 27.31 14.83 -11.86
N LEU A 98 26.92 13.71 -12.48
CA LEU A 98 25.64 13.03 -12.21
C LEU A 98 25.57 12.50 -10.78
N ALA A 99 26.65 11.91 -10.26
CA ALA A 99 26.70 11.43 -8.88
C ALA A 99 26.54 12.56 -7.86
N LEU A 100 27.18 13.71 -8.09
CA LEU A 100 27.03 14.90 -7.25
C LEU A 100 25.61 15.49 -7.35
N TRP A 101 25.04 15.53 -8.55
CA TRP A 101 23.65 15.98 -8.74
C TRP A 101 22.65 15.06 -8.05
N ALA A 102 22.80 13.74 -8.20
CA ALA A 102 21.99 12.74 -7.53
C ALA A 102 22.10 12.87 -6.01
N LYS A 103 23.31 13.00 -5.45
CA LYS A 103 23.52 13.24 -4.02
C LYS A 103 22.82 14.50 -3.52
N ARG A 104 22.88 15.60 -4.28
CA ARG A 104 22.19 16.85 -3.94
C ARG A 104 20.67 16.71 -4.00
N LYS A 105 20.14 15.96 -4.97
CA LYS A 105 18.69 15.76 -5.13
C LYS A 105 18.14 14.81 -4.06
N LEU A 106 18.80 13.67 -3.81
CA LEU A 106 18.42 12.72 -2.77
C LEU A 106 18.56 13.31 -1.36
N GLY A 107 19.60 14.10 -1.11
CA GLY A 107 19.79 14.76 0.18
C GLY A 107 18.70 15.79 0.53
N ARG A 108 17.88 16.21 -0.45
CA ARG A 108 16.73 17.09 -0.22
C ARG A 108 15.42 16.33 0.05
N ILE A 109 15.42 15.01 -0.08
CA ILE A 109 14.25 14.17 0.17
C ILE A 109 14.34 13.73 1.63
N SER A 110 13.76 14.50 2.54
CA SER A 110 13.62 14.08 3.94
C SER A 110 12.74 12.81 3.99
N PRO A 111 13.12 11.77 4.75
CA PRO A 111 12.25 10.61 4.94
C PRO A 111 10.90 11.07 5.52
N PRO A 112 9.77 10.41 5.18
CA PRO A 112 8.45 10.82 5.65
C PRO A 112 8.25 10.48 7.13
N GLU A 113 8.88 11.25 8.01
CA GLU A 113 8.92 11.00 9.46
C GLU A 113 7.54 10.94 10.10
N ARG A 114 6.62 11.81 9.68
CA ARG A 114 5.22 11.80 10.16
C ARG A 114 4.51 10.50 9.82
N SER A 115 4.65 10.00 8.60
CA SER A 115 4.03 8.76 8.15
C SER A 115 4.60 7.55 8.89
N ILE A 116 5.91 7.53 9.12
CA ILE A 116 6.58 6.49 9.91
C ILE A 116 6.11 6.53 11.37
N ARG A 117 5.97 7.71 11.96
CA ARG A 117 5.48 7.87 13.34
C ARG A 117 4.03 7.42 13.49
N SER A 118 3.12 7.87 12.61
CA SER A 118 1.71 7.44 12.64
C SER A 118 1.57 5.93 12.44
N ALA A 119 2.36 5.32 11.54
CA ALA A 119 2.34 3.87 11.36
C ALA A 119 2.78 3.11 12.64
N LYS A 120 3.80 3.62 13.35
CA LYS A 120 4.27 3.04 14.62
C LYS A 120 3.22 3.18 15.73
N GLU A 121 2.58 4.33 15.84
CA GLU A 121 1.51 4.56 16.82
C GLU A 121 0.32 3.62 16.56
N SER A 122 -0.14 3.48 15.32
CA SER A 122 -1.21 2.54 14.96
C SER A 122 -0.86 1.09 15.29
N ALA A 123 0.37 0.65 15.00
CA ALA A 123 0.84 -0.69 15.37
C ALA A 123 0.87 -0.91 16.90
N THR A 124 1.22 0.14 17.66
CA THR A 124 1.26 0.11 19.12
C THR A 124 -0.15 -0.01 19.72
N VAL A 125 -1.14 0.68 19.15
CA VAL A 125 -2.54 0.58 19.59
C VAL A 125 -3.11 -0.81 19.27
N LEU A 126 -2.88 -1.32 18.06
CA LEU A 126 -3.36 -2.65 17.62
C LEU A 126 -2.76 -3.80 18.43
N SER A 127 -1.46 -3.73 18.78
CA SER A 127 -0.80 -4.74 19.61
C SER A 127 -1.28 -4.76 21.06
N ARG A 128 -1.81 -3.64 21.57
CA ARG A 128 -2.44 -3.57 22.91
C ARG A 128 -3.86 -4.15 22.91
N ALA A 129 -4.55 -4.18 21.78
CA ALA A 129 -5.87 -4.77 21.63
C ALA A 129 -5.82 -6.30 21.46
N ARG A 130 -5.07 -7.01 22.33
CA ARG A 130 -5.09 -8.48 22.40
C ARG A 130 -6.54 -8.96 22.61
N PRO A 131 -7.06 -9.91 21.80
CA PRO A 131 -8.37 -10.51 22.03
C PRO A 131 -8.37 -11.19 23.41
N ARG A 132 -9.21 -10.73 24.34
CA ARG A 132 -9.43 -11.44 25.60
C ARG A 132 -10.12 -12.77 25.27
N PRO A 133 -9.63 -13.93 25.75
CA PRO A 133 -10.38 -15.17 25.71
C PRO A 133 -11.76 -14.93 26.33
N ARG A 134 -12.85 -15.28 25.63
CA ARG A 134 -14.19 -15.19 26.22
C ARG A 134 -14.25 -16.14 27.40
N GLU A 135 -14.38 -15.59 28.60
CA GLU A 135 -14.73 -16.34 29.79
C GLU A 135 -16.16 -16.86 29.61
N ASN A 136 -16.28 -18.17 29.61
CA ASN A 136 -17.51 -18.95 29.58
C ASN A 136 -18.35 -18.62 30.81
N VAL A 137 -19.25 -17.65 30.67
CA VAL A 137 -20.25 -17.29 31.68
C VAL A 137 -21.06 -18.54 32.04
N PRO A 138 -21.02 -19.02 33.29
CA PRO A 138 -21.85 -20.14 33.73
C PRO A 138 -23.33 -19.80 33.55
N ASN A 139 -24.07 -20.74 32.98
CA ASN A 139 -25.49 -20.60 32.69
C ASN A 139 -26.32 -20.51 33.98
N GLU A 140 -26.63 -19.29 34.45
CA GLU A 140 -27.55 -19.01 35.57
C GLU A 140 -29.04 -19.16 35.18
N SER A 141 -29.39 -20.20 34.42
CA SER A 141 -30.79 -20.56 34.16
C SER A 141 -31.10 -21.94 34.75
N ALA A 142 -31.17 -22.02 36.08
CA ALA A 142 -31.84 -23.13 36.76
C ALA A 142 -32.65 -22.59 37.95
N PRO A 143 -33.96 -22.32 37.77
CA PRO A 143 -34.84 -21.99 38.88
C PRO A 143 -34.97 -23.17 39.85
N GLN A 144 -35.01 -22.82 41.14
CA GLN A 144 -35.32 -23.66 42.29
C GLN A 144 -36.57 -24.54 42.05
N GLU A 145 -36.37 -25.85 41.95
CA GLU A 145 -37.41 -26.87 42.19
C GLU A 145 -36.96 -27.78 43.34
N ARG A 146 -36.81 -27.18 44.53
CA ARG A 146 -36.63 -27.89 45.80
C ARG A 146 -37.44 -27.21 46.89
N ALA A 147 -38.76 -27.26 46.78
CA ALA A 147 -39.67 -26.89 47.86
C ALA A 147 -41.08 -27.50 47.65
N ALA A 148 -41.17 -28.82 47.48
CA ALA A 148 -42.44 -29.55 47.60
C ALA A 148 -42.19 -31.06 47.79
N ALA A 149 -41.42 -31.41 48.84
CA ALA A 149 -41.34 -32.77 49.33
C ALA A 149 -41.53 -32.71 50.84
N GLY A 150 -42.78 -32.85 51.28
CA GLY A 150 -43.13 -32.79 52.69
C GLY A 150 -44.63 -32.78 52.91
N ASP A 151 -45.12 -33.93 53.36
CA ASP A 151 -46.28 -34.07 54.23
C ASP A 151 -47.68 -34.04 53.60
N HIS A 152 -48.23 -35.24 53.37
CA HIS A 152 -49.55 -35.59 53.91
C HIS A 152 -49.68 -37.12 53.95
N ALA A 153 -49.40 -37.66 55.14
CA ALA A 153 -49.92 -38.92 55.61
C ALA A 153 -51.44 -38.81 55.86
N GLY A 154 -52.17 -39.92 55.69
CA GLY A 154 -53.51 -40.10 56.27
C GLY A 154 -54.62 -40.50 55.29
N SER A 155 -54.59 -41.74 54.81
CA SER A 155 -55.77 -42.43 54.29
C SER A 155 -56.26 -43.39 55.38
N SER A 156 -57.39 -43.09 56.00
CA SER A 156 -58.09 -43.97 56.94
C SER A 156 -59.59 -43.67 56.90
N ALA A 157 -60.35 -44.69 56.47
CA ALA A 157 -61.80 -44.90 56.59
C ALA A 157 -62.76 -43.92 55.88
#